data_AF-A0A3D4CQP6-F1
#
_entry.id   AF-A0A3D4CQP6-F1
#
_cell.length_a   1.000
_cell.length_b   1.000
_cell.length_c   1.000
_cell.angle_alpha   90.00
_cell.angle_beta   90.00
_cell.angle_gamma   90.00
#
_symmetry.space_group_name_H-M   'P 1'
#
loop_
_entity.id
_entity.type
_entity.pdbx_description
1 polymer ?
#
loop_
_entity_poly.entity_id
_entity_poly.type
_entity_poly.pdbx_seq_one_letter_code
_entity_poly.pdbx_strand_id
1 'polypeptide(L)' 'MGRQTEPVSLRNGKLTLRVIQPSMRFHLEQTKKDLLKRLQQELGANTIREVHLVLG' A
#
# COMPACT_ATOMS: atom_id res chain seq x y z
N MET A 1 -4.95 9.67 17.63
CA MET A 1 -3.64 9.17 17.17
C MET A 1 -3.88 8.23 15.98
N GLY A 2 -4.29 8.75 14.82
CA GLY A 2 -3.35 9.12 13.75
C GLY A 2 -3.35 8.05 12.66
N ARG A 3 -4.51 7.75 12.03
CA ARG A 3 -4.55 6.84 10.88
C ARG A 3 -3.82 7.52 9.72
N GLN A 4 -2.59 7.11 9.46
CA GLN A 4 -1.78 7.69 8.37
C GLN A 4 -2.06 7.02 7.02
N THR A 5 -2.54 5.78 7.06
CA THR A 5 -2.97 5.02 5.90
C THR A 5 -4.19 4.18 6.23
N GLU A 6 -5.12 4.07 5.29
CA GLU A 6 -6.26 3.16 5.37
C GLU A 6 -6.30 2.26 4.12
N PRO A 7 -6.46 0.95 4.29
CA PRO A 7 -6.72 0.07 3.15
C PRO A 7 -8.10 0.40 2.58
N VAL A 8 -8.12 0.84 1.33
CA VAL A 8 -9.36 1.21 0.62
C VAL A 8 -10.02 -0.04 0.05
N SER A 9 -9.22 -0.93 -0.52
CA SER A 9 -9.71 -2.15 -1.14
C SER A 9 -8.58 -3.11 -1.50
N LEU A 10 -8.89 -4.42 -1.47
CA LEU A 10 -8.15 -5.45 -2.17
C LEU A 10 -9.05 -6.04 -3.27
N ARG A 11 -8.72 -5.81 -4.55
CA ARG A 11 -9.47 -6.36 -5.70
C ARG A 11 -8.51 -6.90 -6.75
N ASN A 12 -8.73 -8.14 -7.19
CA ASN A 12 -7.91 -8.82 -8.21
C ASN A 12 -6.39 -8.76 -7.93
N GLY A 13 -6.01 -8.83 -6.66
CA GLY A 13 -4.60 -8.72 -6.23
C GLY A 13 -4.04 -7.30 -6.17
N LYS A 14 -4.85 -6.26 -6.41
CA LYS A 14 -4.46 -4.87 -6.26
C LYS A 14 -4.90 -4.33 -4.91
N LEU A 15 -3.93 -4.00 -4.05
CA LEU A 15 -4.15 -3.34 -2.78
C LEU A 15 -4.08 -1.82 -2.96
N THR A 16 -5.17 -1.11 -2.67
CA THR A 16 -5.19 0.35 -2.68
C THR A 16 -5.10 0.88 -1.26
N LEU A 17 -4.11 1.73 -0.99
CA LEU A 17 -3.92 2.41 0.28
C LEU A 17 -4.20 3.90 0.10
N ARG A 18 -5.10 4.44 0.91
CA ARG A 18 -5.35 5.88 1.00
C ARG A 18 -4.38 6.49 1.99
N VAL A 19 -3.64 7.49 1.55
CA VAL A 19 -2.62 8.18 2.34
C VAL A 19 -3.07 9.61 2.55
N ILE A 20 -3.23 9.99 3.82
CA ILE A 20 -3.75 11.32 4.20
C ILE A 20 -2.66 12.39 4.10
N GLN A 21 -1.40 12.00 4.26
CA GLN A 21 -0.26 12.93 4.31
C GLN A 21 0.62 12.82 3.05
N PRO A 22 0.88 13.93 2.32
CA PRO A 22 1.71 13.93 1.12
C PRO A 22 3.14 13.44 1.34
N SER A 23 3.75 13.78 2.48
CA SER A 23 5.10 13.32 2.86
C SER A 23 5.15 11.80 3.02
N MET A 24 4.14 11.22 3.68
CA MET A 24 4.01 9.77 3.82
C MET A 24 3.80 9.10 2.47
N ARG A 25 3.03 9.68 1.56
CA ARG A 25 2.87 9.16 0.21
C ARG A 25 4.20 9.14 -0.53
N PHE A 26 4.98 10.22 -0.45
CA PHE A 26 6.28 10.29 -1.09
C PHE A 26 7.22 9.19 -0.57
N HIS A 27 7.31 9.03 0.75
CA HIS A 27 8.10 7.97 1.38
C HIS A 27 7.65 6.56 0.95
N LEU A 28 6.35 6.31 0.93
CA LEU A 28 5.78 5.02 0.52
C LEU A 28 5.98 4.74 -0.98
N GLU A 29 5.97 5.77 -1.84
CA GLU A 29 6.32 5.61 -3.26
C GLU A 29 7.80 5.24 -3.43
N GLN A 30 8.71 5.85 -2.67
CA GLN A 30 10.14 5.50 -2.69
C GLN A 30 10.40 4.05 -2.22
N THR A 31 9.60 3.57 -1.26
CA THR A 31 9.75 2.23 -0.65
C THR A 31 8.74 1.20 -1.19
N LYS A 32 8.02 1.53 -2.27
CA LYS A 32 6.88 0.75 -2.78
C LYS A 32 7.21 -0.70 -3.13
N LYS A 33 8.41 -0.95 -3.67
CA LYS A 33 8.87 -2.29 -4.02
C LYS A 33 9.09 -3.15 -2.78
N ASP A 34 9.74 -2.60 -1.76
CA ASP A 34 9.97 -3.31 -0.50
C ASP A 34 8.68 -3.53 0.27
N LEU A 35 7.76 -2.55 0.24
CA LEU A 35 6.42 -2.67 0.78
C LEU A 35 5.65 -3.82 0.10
N LEU A 36 5.62 -3.85 -1.23
CA LEU A 36 4.98 -4.93 -1.98
C LEU A 36 5.61 -6.28 -1.62
N LYS A 37 6.93 -6.39 -1.59
CA LYS A 37 7.63 -7.63 -1.23
C LYS A 37 7.24 -8.13 0.16
N ARG A 38 7.22 -7.25 1.17
CA ARG A 38 6.78 -7.59 2.52
C ARG A 38 5.32 -8.05 2.55
N LEU A 39 4.44 -7.34 1.87
CA LEU A 39 3.03 -7.73 1.76
C LEU A 39 2.85 -9.09 1.08
N GLN A 40 3.66 -9.39 0.05
CA GLN A 40 3.66 -10.69 -0.62
C GLN A 40 4.22 -11.81 0.25
N GLN A 41 5.21 -11.52 1.11
CA GLN A 41 5.74 -12.48 2.06
C GLN A 41 4.71 -12.85 3.13
N GLU A 42 3.97 -11.87 3.64
CA GLU A 42 2.97 -12.05 4.70
C GLU A 42 1.64 -12.62 4.18
N LEU A 43 1.16 -12.16 3.02
CA LEU A 43 -0.19 -12.46 2.51
C LEU A 43 -0.19 -13.38 1.28
N GLY A 44 0.99 -13.69 0.74
CA GLY A 44 1.19 -14.46 -0.47
C GLY A 44 1.20 -13.60 -1.75
N ALA A 45 2.15 -13.89 -2.64
CA ALA A 45 2.31 -13.20 -3.91
C ALA A 45 1.12 -13.34 -4.88
N ASN A 46 0.29 -14.39 -4.70
CA ASN A 46 -0.92 -14.56 -5.49
C ASN A 46 -2.07 -13.66 -4.99
N THR A 47 -2.05 -13.30 -3.70
CA THR A 47 -3.05 -12.46 -3.02
C THR A 47 -2.77 -10.97 -3.23
N ILE A 48 -1.50 -10.55 -3.18
CA ILE A 48 -1.09 -9.17 -3.42
C ILE A 48 -0.13 -9.13 -4.61
N ARG A 49 -0.59 -8.60 -5.74
CA ARG A 49 0.17 -8.47 -6.99
C ARG A 49 0.65 -7.04 -7.22
N GLU A 50 -0.10 -6.05 -6.75
CA GLU A 50 0.20 -4.63 -6.92
C GLU A 50 -0.23 -3.84 -5.67
N VAL A 51 0.51 -2.77 -5.34
CA VAL A 51 0.11 -1.76 -4.36
C VAL A 51 -0.09 -0.43 -5.07
N HIS A 52 -1.19 0.26 -4.78
CA HIS A 52 -1.51 1.57 -5.32
C HIS A 52 -1.74 2.57 -4.19
N LEU A 53 -1.04 3.70 -4.22
CA LEU A 53 -1.11 4.73 -3.20
C LEU A 53 -1.89 5.93 -3.72
N VAL A 54 -3.03 6.23 -3.10
CA VAL A 54 -3.88 7.36 -3.46
C VAL A 54 -3.85 8.40 -2.35
N LEU A 55 -3.86 9.69 -2.69
CA LEU A 55 -4.05 10.75 -1.69
C LEU A 55 -5.51 10.78 -1.25
N GLY A 56 -5.72 11.05 0.04
CA GLY A 56 -7.02 10.94 0.68
C GLY A 56 -7.51 12.18 1.37
#